data_AF-A0A7U9SB20-F1
#
_entry.id   AF-A0A7U9SB20-F1
#
_cell.length_a   1.000
_cell.length_b   1.000
_cell.length_c   1.000
_cell.angle_alpha   90.00
_cell.angle_beta   90.00
_cell.angle_gamma   90.00
#
_symmetry.space_group_name_H-M   'P 1'
#
loop_
_entity.id
_entity.type
_entity.pdbx_description
1 polymer ?
#
loop_
_entity_poly.entity_id
_entity_poly.type
_entity_poly.pdbx_seq_one_letter_code
_entity_poly.pdbx_strand_id
1 'polypeptide(L)'
;MGKIEENILEIRNHFMELQNEKYTIRNGRLSDKEEYLKSLYVQMLSTVVQYENDVTEMQLLFLQRIVKGLCCELQTEDYMRKALDISMVEVKEFADAYQSEEGRYYFALNGMILSALGERNDSNYEYLAELIQMLGIHITELRYLSKVAESVLMQSSEIFDEAKKMMTEELGFLDLTDYIRNFYAGAVVDSKSEVVYSAPEKQVVHSLETEGMEFYQRKVVFVGIEVNVAGKWQFHSCEEVRFENCTINGNGGYLYLQGVGSFQMEGCKVRKFANSFAHLESVGNVLVVSSAFNECGRTENEVTTVGGGVFCYEGKGESVVFDGNYIQNVYIRNIAKGGDATGAFFGLKSRCIGMCLEKIEVKNNIFTGGECISGEDVWYRVSECLIYSQDIQKVSEKNNTVKGGITTIIGKG
;
A
#
# COMPACT_ATOMS: atom_id res chain seq x y z
N MET A 1 -44.01 18.23 9.47
CA MET A 1 -43.02 17.44 8.71
C MET A 1 -43.65 16.09 8.46
N GLY A 2 -43.72 15.64 7.21
CA GLY A 2 -44.34 14.36 6.85
C GLY A 2 -43.43 13.17 7.19
N LYS A 3 -44.01 11.99 7.44
CA LYS A 3 -43.27 10.76 7.78
C LYS A 3 -42.19 10.36 6.76
N ILE A 4 -42.40 10.71 5.48
CA ILE A 4 -41.40 10.50 4.42
C ILE A 4 -40.22 11.47 4.55
N GLU A 5 -40.47 12.72 4.95
CA GLU A 5 -39.42 13.73 5.15
C GLU A 5 -38.53 13.37 6.35
N GLU A 6 -39.12 12.88 7.44
CA GLU A 6 -38.39 12.36 8.61
C GLU A 6 -37.52 11.15 8.23
N ASN A 7 -38.08 10.16 7.55
CA ASN A 7 -37.34 8.97 7.11
C ASN A 7 -36.19 9.33 6.15
N ILE A 8 -36.41 10.27 5.21
CA ILE A 8 -35.35 10.73 4.30
C ILE A 8 -34.26 11.49 5.06
N LEU A 9 -34.62 12.28 6.07
CA LEU A 9 -33.65 12.99 6.91
C LEU A 9 -32.78 12.01 7.70
N GLU A 10 -33.37 10.97 8.29
CA GLU A 10 -32.65 9.89 8.99
C GLU A 10 -31.67 9.17 8.06
N ILE A 11 -32.10 8.81 6.83
CA ILE A 11 -31.22 8.18 5.84
C ILE A 11 -30.06 9.11 5.46
N ARG A 12 -30.33 10.40 5.25
CA ARG A 12 -29.28 11.38 4.94
C ARG A 12 -28.28 11.54 6.08
N ASN A 13 -28.75 11.60 7.33
CA ASN A 13 -27.88 11.66 8.51
C ASN A 13 -27.01 10.41 8.61
N HIS A 14 -27.59 9.23 8.40
CA HIS A 14 -26.84 7.98 8.41
C HIS A 14 -25.79 7.91 7.28
N PHE A 15 -26.09 8.43 6.08
CA PHE A 15 -25.09 8.54 5.02
C PHE A 15 -23.96 9.50 5.37
N MET A 16 -24.25 10.61 6.05
CA MET A 16 -23.21 11.53 6.53
C MET A 16 -22.32 10.86 7.58
N GLU A 17 -22.88 10.08 8.51
CA GLU A 17 -22.12 9.30 9.49
C GLU A 17 -21.18 8.30 8.82
N LEU A 18 -21.69 7.51 7.87
CA LEU A 18 -20.90 6.54 7.09
C LEU A 18 -19.80 7.21 6.28
N GLN A 19 -20.08 8.38 5.69
CA GLN A 19 -19.06 9.17 4.98
C GLN A 19 -18.00 9.68 5.95
N ASN A 20 -18.37 10.24 7.10
CA ASN A 20 -17.41 10.71 8.10
C ASN A 20 -16.54 9.56 8.62
N GLU A 21 -17.10 8.37 8.76
CA GLU A 21 -16.36 7.14 9.08
C GLU A 21 -15.35 6.78 7.99
N LYS A 22 -15.80 6.75 6.73
CA LYS A 22 -14.96 6.45 5.55
C LYS A 22 -13.86 7.49 5.32
N TYR A 23 -14.11 8.76 5.65
CA TYR A 23 -13.20 9.88 5.41
C TYR A 23 -12.53 10.40 6.70
N THR A 24 -12.54 9.59 7.76
CA THR A 24 -11.83 9.89 9.01
C THR A 24 -10.36 10.18 8.71
N ILE A 25 -9.81 11.25 9.29
CA ILE A 25 -8.42 11.66 9.17
C ILE A 25 -7.66 11.13 10.38
N ARG A 26 -7.07 9.94 10.27
CA ARG A 26 -6.31 9.33 11.36
C ARG A 26 -4.90 9.89 11.37
N ASN A 27 -4.42 10.16 12.57
CA ASN A 27 -3.04 10.58 12.79
C ASN A 27 -2.53 9.89 14.06
N GLY A 28 -1.77 8.81 13.90
CA GLY A 28 -1.27 8.01 15.02
C GLY A 28 -0.53 8.85 16.07
N ARG A 29 0.25 9.85 15.61
CA ARG A 29 1.06 10.70 16.49
C ARG A 29 0.24 11.66 17.34
N LEU A 30 -0.94 12.04 16.86
CA LEU A 30 -1.87 12.88 17.61
C LEU A 30 -2.88 12.05 18.41
N SER A 31 -3.33 10.91 17.89
CA SER A 31 -4.30 10.04 18.58
C SER A 31 -3.75 9.41 19.85
N ASP A 32 -2.44 9.18 19.91
CA ASP A 32 -1.76 8.58 21.06
C ASP A 32 -1.48 9.60 22.18
N LYS A 33 -1.74 10.89 21.95
CA LYS A 33 -1.59 11.93 22.98
C LYS A 33 -2.72 11.85 24.01
N GLU A 34 -2.42 12.36 25.21
CA GLU A 34 -3.41 12.49 26.27
C GLU A 34 -4.61 13.35 25.82
N GLU A 35 -5.80 13.04 26.35
CA GLU A 35 -7.04 13.69 25.94
C GLU A 35 -7.00 15.21 26.07
N TYR A 36 -6.30 15.73 27.08
CA TYR A 36 -6.11 17.17 27.25
C TYR A 36 -5.43 17.82 26.04
N LEU A 37 -4.34 17.23 25.54
CA LEU A 37 -3.59 17.76 24.42
C LEU A 37 -4.36 17.63 23.10
N LYS A 38 -5.12 16.55 22.93
CA LYS A 38 -6.03 16.38 21.78
C LYS A 38 -7.16 17.41 21.83
N SER A 39 -7.76 17.62 23.00
CA SER A 39 -8.79 18.61 23.24
C SER A 39 -8.29 20.02 22.89
N LEU A 40 -7.10 20.38 23.37
CA LEU A 40 -6.49 21.68 23.12
C LEU A 40 -6.20 21.90 21.63
N TYR A 41 -5.70 20.87 20.94
CA TYR A 41 -5.47 20.90 19.50
C TYR A 41 -6.76 21.17 18.71
N VAL A 42 -7.83 20.44 19.01
CA VAL A 42 -9.13 20.61 18.32
C VAL A 42 -9.77 21.95 18.69
N GLN A 43 -9.63 22.40 19.94
CA GLN A 43 -10.12 23.71 20.37
C GLN A 43 -9.43 24.84 19.59
N MET A 44 -8.11 24.76 19.40
CA MET A 44 -7.37 25.73 18.56
C MET A 44 -7.75 25.66 17.07
N LEU A 45 -8.06 24.49 16.52
CA LEU A 45 -8.62 24.42 15.16
C LEU A 45 -10.03 25.02 15.10
N SER A 46 -10.81 24.87 16.16
CA SER A 46 -12.16 25.42 16.25
C SER A 46 -12.15 26.96 16.30
N THR A 47 -11.14 27.58 16.92
CA THR A 47 -10.97 29.04 16.85
C THR A 47 -10.67 29.51 15.42
N VAL A 48 -9.86 28.76 14.66
CA VAL A 48 -9.61 29.04 13.23
C VAL A 48 -10.91 28.93 12.42
N VAL A 49 -11.80 27.99 12.74
CA VAL A 49 -13.09 27.87 12.04
C VAL A 49 -14.04 29.03 12.36
N GLN A 50 -13.99 29.56 13.59
CA GLN A 50 -14.97 30.55 14.09
C GLN A 50 -14.53 32.02 13.95
N TYR A 51 -13.24 32.31 14.01
CA TYR A 51 -12.75 33.69 14.10
C TYR A 51 -13.04 34.47 12.81
N GLU A 52 -13.90 35.50 12.93
CA GLU A 52 -14.35 36.35 11.82
C GLU A 52 -14.86 35.52 10.62
N ASN A 53 -15.53 34.39 10.88
CA ASN A 53 -15.97 33.49 9.81
C ASN A 53 -17.37 32.92 10.06
N ASP A 54 -18.17 32.87 9.01
CA ASP A 54 -19.45 32.16 9.00
C ASP A 54 -19.18 30.67 8.75
N VAL A 55 -19.35 29.86 9.80
CA VAL A 55 -19.00 28.43 9.76
C VAL A 55 -19.82 27.70 8.72
N THR A 56 -19.15 27.13 7.71
CA THR A 56 -19.80 26.36 6.66
C THR A 56 -20.00 24.89 7.05
N GLU A 57 -20.97 24.22 6.42
CA GLU A 57 -21.18 22.78 6.60
C GLU A 57 -19.92 21.97 6.26
N MET A 58 -19.17 22.38 5.24
CA MET A 58 -17.94 21.71 4.82
C MET A 58 -16.82 21.84 5.85
N GLN A 59 -16.68 23.01 6.49
CA GLN A 59 -15.74 23.19 7.60
C GLN A 59 -16.10 22.28 8.78
N LEU A 60 -17.38 22.23 9.14
CA LEU A 60 -17.87 21.38 10.24
C LEU A 60 -17.62 19.90 9.94
N LEU A 61 -17.95 19.43 8.73
CA LEU A 61 -17.70 18.04 8.32
C LEU A 61 -16.22 17.68 8.34
N PHE A 62 -15.34 18.59 7.89
CA PHE A 62 -13.89 18.35 7.94
C PHE A 62 -13.37 18.29 9.37
N LEU A 63 -13.82 19.20 10.24
CA LEU A 63 -13.47 19.19 11.66
C LEU A 63 -13.97 17.91 12.36
N GLN A 64 -15.19 17.44 12.05
CA GLN A 64 -15.71 16.16 12.55
C GLN A 64 -14.82 14.97 12.16
N ARG A 65 -14.28 14.95 10.94
CA ARG A 65 -13.34 13.90 10.50
C ARG A 65 -12.03 13.90 11.29
N ILE A 66 -11.55 15.08 11.69
CA ILE A 66 -10.37 15.24 12.57
C ILE A 66 -10.71 14.73 13.98
N VAL A 67 -11.79 15.22 14.59
CA VAL A 67 -12.23 14.81 15.94
C VAL A 67 -12.37 13.30 16.05
N LYS A 68 -13.03 12.69 15.07
CA LYS A 68 -13.21 11.24 15.00
C LYS A 68 -11.87 10.49 14.83
N GLY A 69 -10.97 11.04 14.01
CA GLY A 69 -9.68 10.40 13.72
C GLY A 69 -8.64 10.50 14.84
N LEU A 70 -8.76 11.51 15.70
CA LEU A 70 -7.99 11.64 16.93
C LEU A 70 -8.56 10.83 18.10
N CYS A 71 -9.73 10.20 17.93
CA CYS A 71 -10.45 9.52 19.00
C CYS A 71 -10.65 10.43 20.22
N CYS A 72 -11.10 11.66 19.98
CA CYS A 72 -11.46 12.61 21.03
C CYS A 72 -12.69 12.14 21.81
N GLU A 73 -12.78 12.49 23.09
CA GLU A 73 -13.92 12.11 23.95
C GLU A 73 -15.17 12.94 23.69
N LEU A 74 -15.00 14.21 23.32
CA LEU A 74 -16.10 15.15 23.08
C LEU A 74 -16.54 15.18 21.62
N GLN A 75 -17.78 15.65 21.40
CA GLN A 75 -18.29 15.91 20.06
C GLN A 75 -17.75 17.23 19.51
N THR A 76 -17.78 17.38 18.18
CA THR A 76 -17.26 18.57 17.50
C THR A 76 -17.92 19.86 17.98
N GLU A 77 -19.22 19.83 18.25
CA GLU A 77 -19.98 20.99 18.73
C GLU A 77 -19.51 21.45 20.11
N ASP A 78 -19.03 20.53 20.96
CA ASP A 78 -18.51 20.88 22.29
C ASP A 78 -17.16 21.58 22.19
N TYR A 79 -16.30 21.18 21.25
CA TYR A 79 -15.05 21.88 20.97
C TYR A 79 -15.27 23.28 20.39
N MET A 80 -16.25 23.41 19.49
CA MET A 80 -16.69 24.71 18.99
C MET A 80 -17.19 25.62 20.11
N ARG A 81 -17.90 25.10 21.12
CA ARG A 81 -18.28 25.89 22.29
C ARG A 81 -17.08 26.30 23.14
N LYS A 82 -16.15 25.38 23.41
CA LYS A 82 -14.93 25.67 24.18
C LYS A 82 -14.06 26.75 23.53
N ALA A 83 -14.02 26.78 22.20
CA ALA A 83 -13.25 27.78 21.46
C ALA A 83 -13.75 29.22 21.65
N LEU A 84 -15.03 29.43 21.96
CA LEU A 84 -15.60 30.76 22.23
C LEU A 84 -15.03 31.39 23.52
N ASP A 85 -14.64 30.56 24.47
CA ASP A 85 -14.13 30.98 25.78
C ASP A 85 -12.61 30.78 25.90
N ILE A 86 -11.90 30.63 24.76
CA ILE A 86 -10.47 30.34 24.78
C ILE A 86 -9.66 31.46 25.45
N SER A 87 -8.74 31.06 26.32
CA SER A 87 -7.89 31.95 27.09
C SER A 87 -6.47 32.03 26.55
N MET A 88 -5.76 33.11 26.89
CA MET A 88 -4.32 33.23 26.60
C MET A 88 -3.46 32.16 27.30
N VAL A 89 -3.97 31.53 28.35
CA VAL A 89 -3.28 30.42 29.02
C VAL A 89 -3.32 29.19 28.12
N GLU A 90 -4.50 28.82 27.62
CA GLU A 90 -4.67 27.69 26.69
C GLU A 90 -3.88 27.90 25.40
N VAL A 91 -3.86 29.11 24.84
CA VAL A 91 -3.04 29.41 23.63
C VAL A 91 -1.55 29.18 23.90
N LYS A 92 -1.04 29.56 25.08
CA LYS A 92 0.36 29.34 25.46
C LYS A 92 0.65 27.86 25.69
N GLU A 93 -0.22 27.17 26.40
CA GLU A 93 -0.10 25.73 26.63
C GLU A 93 -0.11 24.96 25.31
N PHE A 94 -0.91 25.39 24.34
CA PHE A 94 -0.91 24.82 23.00
C PHE A 94 0.44 25.05 22.31
N ALA A 95 0.94 26.28 22.32
CA ALA A 95 2.23 26.62 21.72
C ALA A 95 3.36 25.80 22.36
N ASP A 96 3.42 25.75 23.69
CA ASP A 96 4.44 24.99 24.44
C ASP A 96 4.36 23.49 24.14
N ALA A 97 3.15 22.95 24.00
CA ALA A 97 2.93 21.53 23.72
C ALA A 97 3.21 21.13 22.27
N TYR A 98 3.09 22.03 21.29
CA TYR A 98 3.17 21.67 19.87
C TYR A 98 4.33 22.31 19.10
N GLN A 99 4.93 23.40 19.57
CA GLN A 99 5.95 24.16 18.81
C GLN A 99 7.16 23.32 18.41
N SER A 100 7.57 22.37 19.24
CA SER A 100 8.73 21.48 18.98
C SER A 100 8.32 20.06 18.58
N GLU A 101 7.03 19.84 18.37
CA GLU A 101 6.46 18.54 18.06
C GLU A 101 6.00 18.49 16.61
N GLU A 102 6.01 17.28 16.07
CA GLU A 102 5.59 16.97 14.71
C GLU A 102 4.11 17.31 14.46
N GLY A 103 3.30 17.37 15.53
CA GLY A 103 1.90 17.78 15.51
C GLY A 103 1.64 19.17 14.94
N ARG A 104 2.64 20.08 14.99
CA ARG A 104 2.50 21.45 14.45
C ARG A 104 2.22 21.49 12.95
N TYR A 105 2.82 20.59 12.18
CA TYR A 105 2.64 20.56 10.73
C TYR A 105 1.24 20.08 10.35
N TYR A 106 0.70 19.11 11.09
CA TYR A 106 -0.69 18.69 10.94
C TYR A 106 -1.65 19.80 11.33
N PHE A 107 -1.35 20.56 12.40
CA PHE A 107 -2.15 21.73 12.77
C PHE A 107 -2.20 22.75 11.64
N ALA A 108 -1.05 23.12 11.08
CA ALA A 108 -0.99 24.06 9.95
C ALA A 108 -1.74 23.53 8.72
N LEU A 109 -1.56 22.26 8.35
CA LEU A 109 -2.28 21.63 7.24
C LEU A 109 -3.80 21.66 7.46
N ASN A 110 -4.27 21.20 8.63
CA ASN A 110 -5.68 21.18 8.98
C ASN A 110 -6.27 22.59 9.01
N GLY A 111 -5.57 23.55 9.61
CA GLY A 111 -5.97 24.95 9.64
C GLY A 111 -6.11 25.55 8.25
N MET A 112 -5.15 25.30 7.35
CA MET A 112 -5.21 25.78 5.95
C MET A 112 -6.39 25.20 5.19
N ILE A 113 -6.66 23.89 5.35
CA ILE A 113 -7.83 23.26 4.71
C ILE A 113 -9.13 23.83 5.29
N LEU A 114 -9.22 23.97 6.61
CA LEU A 114 -10.41 24.53 7.28
C LEU A 114 -10.67 25.98 6.86
N SER A 115 -9.66 26.85 6.84
CA SER A 115 -9.82 28.24 6.37
C SER A 115 -10.22 28.30 4.89
N ALA A 116 -9.69 27.42 4.04
CA ALA A 116 -10.01 27.38 2.62
C ALA A 116 -11.41 26.81 2.30
N LEU A 117 -11.98 25.98 3.18
CA LEU A 117 -13.37 25.51 3.09
C LEU A 117 -14.40 26.55 3.55
N GLY A 118 -13.95 27.60 4.23
CA GLY A 118 -14.78 28.73 4.66
C GLY A 118 -14.94 29.79 3.58
N GLU A 119 -15.66 30.86 3.91
CA GLU A 119 -15.65 32.05 3.07
C GLU A 119 -14.30 32.77 3.18
N ARG A 120 -13.87 33.41 2.10
CA ARG A 120 -12.60 34.12 2.11
C ARG A 120 -12.69 35.34 3.03
N ASN A 121 -12.00 35.28 4.18
CA ASN A 121 -11.84 36.40 5.09
C ASN A 121 -10.35 36.61 5.43
N ASP A 122 -9.80 37.76 5.05
CA ASP A 122 -8.38 38.08 5.27
C ASP A 122 -7.99 38.07 6.76
N SER A 123 -8.88 38.50 7.68
CA SER A 123 -8.63 38.45 9.13
C SER A 123 -8.54 37.02 9.67
N ASN A 124 -9.30 36.08 9.09
CA ASN A 124 -9.19 34.66 9.44
C ASN A 124 -7.83 34.07 9.00
N TYR A 125 -7.39 34.41 7.78
CA TYR A 125 -6.08 34.00 7.27
C TYR A 125 -4.92 34.61 8.06
N GLU A 126 -5.03 35.88 8.44
CA GLU A 126 -4.05 36.54 9.32
C GLU A 126 -3.95 35.83 10.68
N TYR A 127 -5.09 35.52 11.30
CA TYR A 127 -5.12 34.77 12.56
C TYR A 127 -4.45 33.40 12.45
N LEU A 128 -4.77 32.62 11.41
CA LEU A 128 -4.10 31.33 11.16
C LEU A 128 -2.58 31.52 10.95
N ALA A 129 -2.17 32.55 10.20
CA ALA A 129 -0.76 32.83 9.97
C ALA A 129 -0.01 33.15 11.27
N GLU A 130 -0.62 33.90 12.19
CA GLU A 130 -0.06 34.17 13.52
C GLU A 130 0.14 32.89 14.34
N LEU A 131 -0.83 31.97 14.32
CA LEU A 131 -0.70 30.67 14.99
C LEU A 131 0.40 29.80 14.38
N ILE A 132 0.49 29.76 13.04
CA ILE A 132 1.54 29.04 12.32
C ILE A 132 2.93 29.61 12.67
N GLN A 133 3.04 30.94 12.73
CA GLN A 133 4.27 31.62 13.12
C GLN A 133 4.65 31.30 14.58
N MET A 134 3.68 31.28 15.49
CA MET A 134 3.88 30.93 16.90
C MET A 134 4.43 29.50 17.07
N LEU A 135 3.95 28.56 16.25
CA LEU A 135 4.43 27.17 16.20
C LEU A 135 5.83 27.02 15.56
N GLY A 136 6.43 28.11 15.09
CA GLY A 136 7.80 28.11 14.54
C GLY A 136 7.91 27.39 13.20
N ILE A 137 6.84 27.40 12.39
CA ILE A 137 6.85 26.80 11.05
C ILE A 137 7.45 27.80 10.06
N HIS A 138 8.50 27.37 9.38
CA HIS A 138 9.24 28.17 8.42
C HIS A 138 8.57 28.22 7.05
N ILE A 139 8.90 29.25 6.25
CA ILE A 139 8.30 29.49 4.94
C ILE A 139 8.47 28.33 3.96
N THR A 140 9.58 27.58 4.02
CA THR A 140 9.82 26.42 3.16
C THR A 140 8.88 25.27 3.50
N GLU A 141 8.64 25.03 4.79
CA GLU A 141 7.71 24.01 5.27
C GLU A 141 6.27 24.42 4.95
N LEU A 142 5.93 25.69 5.18
CA LEU A 142 4.62 26.24 4.86
C LEU A 142 4.30 26.11 3.36
N ARG A 143 5.27 26.37 2.47
CA ARG A 143 5.08 26.18 1.02
C ARG A 143 4.71 24.75 0.66
N TYR A 144 5.37 23.76 1.25
CA TYR A 144 5.02 22.36 1.08
C TYR A 144 3.60 22.08 1.57
N LEU A 145 3.30 22.47 2.82
CA LEU A 145 2.02 22.21 3.46
C LEU A 145 0.85 22.91 2.75
N SER A 146 1.03 24.12 2.26
CA SER A 146 0.02 24.83 1.46
C SER A 146 -0.24 24.12 0.14
N LYS A 147 0.78 23.57 -0.51
CA LYS A 147 0.63 22.81 -1.75
C LYS A 147 -0.07 21.46 -1.52
N VAL A 148 0.20 20.81 -0.38
CA VAL A 148 -0.57 19.65 0.06
C VAL A 148 -2.04 20.03 0.31
N ALA A 149 -2.31 21.10 1.05
CA ALA A 149 -3.67 21.58 1.30
C ALA A 149 -4.43 21.84 -0.02
N GLU A 150 -3.78 22.53 -0.97
CA GLU A 150 -4.32 22.77 -2.32
C GLU A 150 -4.65 21.45 -3.02
N SER A 151 -3.75 20.45 -2.97
CA SER A 151 -3.99 19.14 -3.60
C SER A 151 -5.19 18.40 -3.01
N VAL A 152 -5.40 18.51 -1.69
CA VAL A 152 -6.51 17.87 -0.97
C VAL A 152 -7.82 18.53 -1.34
N LEU A 153 -7.87 19.87 -1.35
CA LEU A 153 -9.06 20.64 -1.69
C LEU A 153 -9.47 20.44 -3.16
N MET A 154 -8.49 20.41 -4.06
CA MET A 154 -8.71 20.22 -5.50
C MET A 154 -8.81 18.75 -5.91
N GLN A 155 -8.54 17.82 -5.00
CA GLN A 155 -8.40 16.38 -5.27
C GLN A 155 -7.50 16.08 -6.47
N SER A 156 -6.34 16.75 -6.54
CA SER A 156 -5.45 16.70 -7.70
C SER A 156 -4.13 16.00 -7.39
N SER A 157 -3.91 14.87 -8.05
CA SER A 157 -2.64 14.13 -7.98
C SER A 157 -1.46 14.93 -8.52
N GLU A 158 -1.66 15.71 -9.58
CA GLU A 158 -0.61 16.53 -10.17
C GLU A 158 -0.10 17.60 -9.19
N ILE A 159 -1.03 18.25 -8.46
CA ILE A 159 -0.69 19.24 -7.44
C ILE A 159 0.03 18.56 -6.27
N PHE A 160 -0.35 17.34 -5.89
CA PHE A 160 0.35 16.59 -4.85
C PHE A 160 1.76 16.17 -5.29
N ASP A 161 1.94 15.75 -6.54
CA ASP A 161 3.27 15.47 -7.10
C ASP A 161 4.16 16.72 -7.14
N GLU A 162 3.59 17.90 -7.39
CA GLU A 162 4.30 19.18 -7.22
C GLU A 162 4.67 19.44 -5.76
N ALA A 163 3.77 19.16 -4.81
CA ALA A 163 4.06 19.30 -3.38
C ALA A 163 5.25 18.44 -2.96
N LYS A 164 5.31 17.17 -3.38
CA LYS A 164 6.43 16.26 -3.07
C LYS A 164 7.79 16.81 -3.51
N LYS A 165 7.86 17.55 -4.62
CA LYS A 165 9.12 18.18 -5.09
C LYS A 165 9.62 19.29 -4.16
N MET A 166 8.76 19.80 -3.29
CA MET A 166 9.07 20.85 -2.29
C MET A 166 9.34 20.29 -0.89
N MET A 167 9.23 18.97 -0.70
CA MET A 167 9.37 18.32 0.60
C MET A 167 10.79 18.50 1.16
N THR A 168 10.89 18.95 2.41
CA THR A 168 12.15 19.03 3.16
C THR A 168 12.39 17.75 3.94
N GLU A 169 13.64 17.48 4.34
CA GLU A 169 13.94 16.29 5.17
C GLU A 169 13.19 16.30 6.50
N GLU A 170 12.97 17.47 7.09
CA GLU A 170 12.20 17.67 8.33
C GLU A 170 10.74 17.24 8.20
N LEU A 171 10.17 17.21 6.99
CA LEU A 171 8.77 16.85 6.74
C LEU A 171 8.61 15.40 6.25
N GLY A 172 9.72 14.69 6.01
CA GLY A 172 9.71 13.33 5.45
C GLY A 172 9.07 12.26 6.35
N PHE A 173 8.70 12.62 7.58
CA PHE A 173 7.97 11.76 8.50
C PHE A 173 6.44 11.86 8.38
N LEU A 174 5.92 12.88 7.68
CA LEU A 174 4.48 13.14 7.66
C LEU A 174 3.74 12.02 6.94
N ASP A 175 2.77 11.44 7.64
CA ASP A 175 1.84 10.48 7.05
C ASP A 175 0.60 11.24 6.57
N LEU A 176 0.54 11.42 5.25
CA LEU A 176 -0.56 12.12 4.58
C LEU A 176 -1.59 11.15 3.99
N THR A 177 -1.47 9.85 4.28
CA THR A 177 -2.28 8.78 3.66
C THR A 177 -3.77 9.10 3.73
N ASP A 178 -4.28 9.47 4.91
CA ASP A 178 -5.71 9.70 5.12
C ASP A 178 -6.24 10.97 4.44
N TYR A 179 -5.36 11.92 4.13
CA TYR A 179 -5.70 13.13 3.37
C TYR A 179 -5.83 12.85 1.88
N ILE A 180 -5.00 11.94 1.33
CA ILE A 180 -4.82 11.81 -0.12
C ILE A 180 -5.37 10.50 -0.71
N ARG A 181 -5.62 9.47 0.10
CA ARG A 181 -5.97 8.10 -0.34
C ARG A 181 -7.15 7.98 -1.32
N ASN A 182 -8.02 8.99 -1.36
CA ASN A 182 -9.22 8.96 -2.21
C ASN A 182 -9.01 9.53 -3.61
N PHE A 183 -7.93 10.27 -3.84
CA PHE A 183 -7.66 10.89 -5.14
C PHE A 183 -6.25 10.61 -5.67
N TYR A 184 -5.28 10.34 -4.78
CA TYR A 184 -3.89 10.17 -5.17
C TYR A 184 -3.55 8.71 -5.51
N ALA A 185 -3.01 8.51 -6.70
CA ALA A 185 -2.46 7.24 -7.17
C ALA A 185 -0.93 7.34 -7.24
N GLY A 186 -0.24 6.72 -6.29
CA GLY A 186 1.22 6.84 -6.17
C GLY A 186 1.75 6.43 -4.79
N ALA A 187 2.98 6.85 -4.49
CA ALA A 187 3.57 6.65 -3.17
C ALA A 187 2.90 7.58 -2.14
N VAL A 188 2.04 7.02 -1.29
CA VAL A 188 1.34 7.72 -0.20
C VAL A 188 2.20 7.84 1.06
N VAL A 189 3.15 6.91 1.21
CA VAL A 189 4.29 7.02 2.12
C VAL A 189 5.55 6.87 1.27
N ASP A 190 6.48 7.80 1.39
CA ASP A 190 7.72 7.83 0.60
C ASP A 190 8.90 8.30 1.46
N SER A 191 9.36 7.41 2.34
CA SER A 191 10.47 7.66 3.25
C SER A 191 11.69 6.81 2.89
N LYS A 192 12.84 7.12 3.49
CA LYS A 192 14.07 6.31 3.32
C LYS A 192 13.93 4.88 3.84
N SER A 193 12.99 4.61 4.75
CA SER A 193 12.82 3.31 5.42
C SER A 193 11.63 2.52 4.90
N GLU A 194 10.55 3.21 4.53
CA GLU A 194 9.29 2.62 4.10
C GLU A 194 8.71 3.38 2.92
N VAL A 195 8.19 2.63 1.94
CA VAL A 195 7.39 3.16 0.83
C VAL A 195 6.08 2.38 0.72
N VAL A 196 4.98 3.10 0.59
CA VAL A 196 3.64 2.53 0.40
C VAL A 196 3.02 3.16 -0.83
N TYR A 197 2.73 2.35 -1.84
CA TYR A 197 1.97 2.74 -3.02
C TYR A 197 0.51 2.38 -2.83
N SER A 198 -0.37 3.32 -3.12
CA SER A 198 -1.82 3.11 -3.11
C SER A 198 -2.47 3.92 -4.22
N ALA A 199 -3.65 3.48 -4.63
CA ALA A 199 -4.47 4.20 -5.60
C ALA A 199 -5.95 4.06 -5.26
N PRO A 200 -6.74 5.13 -5.40
CA PRO A 200 -8.18 5.02 -5.32
C PRO A 200 -8.70 4.12 -6.46
N GLU A 201 -9.67 3.26 -6.14
CA GLU A 201 -10.41 2.47 -7.12
C GLU A 201 -9.56 1.61 -8.08
N LYS A 202 -8.36 1.18 -7.66
CA LYS A 202 -7.43 0.41 -8.50
C LYS A 202 -6.99 1.12 -9.77
N GLN A 203 -6.83 2.44 -9.70
CA GLN A 203 -6.23 3.20 -10.79
C GLN A 203 -4.78 2.76 -11.06
N VAL A 204 -4.35 3.00 -12.30
CA VAL A 204 -2.99 2.73 -12.75
C VAL A 204 -2.04 3.74 -12.12
N VAL A 205 -0.94 3.26 -11.55
CA VAL A 205 0.11 4.12 -11.00
C VAL A 205 1.21 4.30 -12.05
N HIS A 206 1.06 5.34 -12.88
CA HIS A 206 1.97 5.61 -14.01
C HIS A 206 3.43 5.82 -13.60
N SER A 207 3.69 6.29 -12.38
CA SER A 207 5.06 6.46 -11.87
C SER A 207 5.82 5.13 -11.72
N LEU A 208 5.12 3.99 -11.79
CA LEU A 208 5.70 2.65 -11.71
C LEU A 208 5.87 2.00 -13.10
N GLU A 209 5.40 2.64 -14.18
CA GLU A 209 5.47 2.10 -15.55
C GLU A 209 6.82 2.43 -16.23
N THR A 210 7.93 2.13 -15.56
CA THR A 210 9.29 2.34 -16.06
C THR A 210 9.92 1.01 -16.50
N GLU A 211 11.01 1.04 -17.26
CA GLU A 211 11.75 -0.16 -17.71
C GLU A 211 12.49 -0.91 -16.58
N GLY A 212 12.20 -0.60 -15.33
CA GLY A 212 12.81 -1.20 -14.15
C GLY A 212 12.66 -0.30 -12.93
N MET A 213 12.62 -0.92 -11.76
CA MET A 213 12.51 -0.25 -10.47
C MET A 213 13.49 -0.89 -9.49
N GLU A 214 14.02 -0.10 -8.57
CA GLU A 214 14.86 -0.60 -7.49
C GLU A 214 14.35 -0.09 -6.15
N PHE A 215 14.21 -1.01 -5.20
CA PHE A 215 13.74 -0.73 -3.85
C PHE A 215 14.79 -1.19 -2.85
N TYR A 216 15.18 -0.25 -1.98
CA TYR A 216 16.15 -0.45 -0.90
C TYR A 216 15.55 -0.17 0.48
N GLN A 217 14.27 0.22 0.51
CA GLN A 217 13.51 0.45 1.74
C GLN A 217 13.37 -0.86 2.51
N ARG A 218 13.37 -0.74 3.83
CA ARG A 218 13.12 -1.85 4.75
C ARG A 218 11.74 -2.47 4.50
N LYS A 219 10.74 -1.65 4.18
CA LYS A 219 9.36 -2.07 3.92
C LYS A 219 8.83 -1.45 2.63
N VAL A 220 8.28 -2.29 1.75
CA VAL A 220 7.71 -1.89 0.45
C VAL A 220 6.32 -2.50 0.32
N VAL A 221 5.29 -1.66 0.23
CA VAL A 221 3.90 -2.11 0.17
C VAL A 221 3.17 -1.52 -1.04
N PHE A 222 2.38 -2.34 -1.71
CA PHE A 222 1.47 -1.94 -2.77
C PHE A 222 0.05 -2.33 -2.37
N VAL A 223 -0.87 -1.36 -2.30
CA VAL A 223 -2.25 -1.57 -1.85
C VAL A 223 -3.23 -1.08 -2.90
N GLY A 224 -4.02 -2.01 -3.45
CA GLY A 224 -5.16 -1.67 -4.29
C GLY A 224 -4.78 -0.90 -5.55
N ILE A 225 -3.60 -1.15 -6.13
CA ILE A 225 -3.14 -0.51 -7.37
C ILE A 225 -3.33 -1.41 -8.59
N GLU A 226 -3.41 -0.80 -9.78
CA GLU A 226 -3.12 -1.49 -11.03
C GLU A 226 -1.73 -1.10 -11.54
N VAL A 227 -0.93 -2.09 -11.96
CA VAL A 227 0.42 -1.84 -12.46
C VAL A 227 0.81 -2.76 -13.62
N ASN A 228 1.53 -2.18 -14.58
CA ASN A 228 2.15 -2.89 -15.69
C ASN A 228 3.66 -3.02 -15.42
N VAL A 229 4.11 -4.23 -15.09
CA VAL A 229 5.51 -4.48 -14.77
C VAL A 229 6.31 -4.61 -16.07
N ALA A 230 7.00 -3.53 -16.42
CA ALA A 230 8.01 -3.50 -17.46
C ALA A 230 9.42 -3.65 -16.84
N GLY A 231 10.28 -4.40 -17.53
CA GLY A 231 11.64 -4.68 -17.07
C GLY A 231 11.75 -5.32 -15.69
N LYS A 232 12.91 -5.17 -15.06
CA LYS A 232 13.23 -5.85 -13.79
C LYS A 232 12.91 -4.95 -12.61
N TRP A 233 11.98 -5.37 -11.76
CA TRP A 233 11.73 -4.73 -10.47
C TRP A 233 12.53 -5.42 -9.37
N GLN A 234 13.46 -4.71 -8.75
CA GLN A 234 14.44 -5.28 -7.83
C GLN A 234 14.16 -4.82 -6.40
N PHE A 235 14.09 -5.79 -5.48
CA PHE A 235 13.91 -5.56 -4.05
C PHE A 235 15.14 -6.09 -3.33
N HIS A 236 15.90 -5.21 -2.68
CA HIS A 236 17.19 -5.54 -2.08
C HIS A 236 17.11 -5.50 -0.56
N SER A 237 17.24 -6.66 0.08
CA SER A 237 17.34 -6.82 1.54
C SER A 237 16.19 -6.17 2.31
N CYS A 238 14.99 -6.08 1.71
CA CYS A 238 13.81 -5.59 2.39
C CYS A 238 13.41 -6.55 3.50
N GLU A 239 13.04 -6.06 4.68
CA GLU A 239 12.42 -6.90 5.71
C GLU A 239 11.04 -7.40 5.21
N GLU A 240 10.30 -6.55 4.50
CA GLU A 240 8.95 -6.86 4.01
C GLU A 240 8.69 -6.29 2.61
N VAL A 241 8.17 -7.13 1.72
CA VAL A 241 7.55 -6.73 0.44
C VAL A 241 6.14 -7.28 0.39
N ARG A 242 5.14 -6.41 0.17
CA ARG A 242 3.73 -6.80 0.28
C ARG A 242 2.86 -6.23 -0.83
N PHE A 243 1.99 -7.07 -1.39
CA PHE A 243 0.97 -6.70 -2.36
C PHE A 243 -0.41 -7.08 -1.84
N GLU A 244 -1.31 -6.11 -1.73
CA GLU A 244 -2.67 -6.32 -1.23
C GLU A 244 -3.69 -5.81 -2.24
N ASN A 245 -4.59 -6.69 -2.69
CA ASN A 245 -5.70 -6.36 -3.58
C ASN A 245 -5.29 -5.70 -4.92
N CYS A 246 -4.06 -5.93 -5.39
CA CYS A 246 -3.52 -5.34 -6.61
C CYS A 246 -3.93 -6.09 -7.89
N THR A 247 -3.92 -5.38 -9.02
CA THR A 247 -3.91 -5.97 -10.37
C THR A 247 -2.51 -5.77 -10.96
N ILE A 248 -1.82 -6.87 -11.29
CA ILE A 248 -0.42 -6.84 -11.73
C ILE A 248 -0.34 -7.51 -13.10
N ASN A 249 -0.04 -6.72 -14.12
CA ASN A 249 0.06 -7.17 -15.51
C ASN A 249 1.54 -7.25 -15.93
N GLY A 250 1.93 -8.34 -16.58
CA GLY A 250 3.25 -8.46 -17.19
C GLY A 250 3.34 -7.63 -18.46
N ASN A 251 4.40 -6.83 -18.58
CA ASN A 251 4.76 -6.08 -19.78
C ASN A 251 6.22 -6.39 -20.19
N GLY A 252 6.53 -7.69 -20.27
CA GLY A 252 7.89 -8.19 -20.50
C GLY A 252 8.81 -8.14 -19.27
N GLY A 253 8.34 -7.57 -18.16
CA GLY A 253 9.05 -7.51 -16.89
C GLY A 253 8.78 -8.66 -15.93
N TYR A 254 9.44 -8.61 -14.76
CA TYR A 254 9.31 -9.55 -13.65
C TYR A 254 9.82 -8.93 -12.33
N LEU A 255 9.47 -9.54 -11.21
CA LEU A 255 9.98 -9.16 -9.89
C LEU A 255 11.23 -9.97 -9.54
N TYR A 256 12.24 -9.32 -8.97
CA TYR A 256 13.46 -9.94 -8.46
C TYR A 256 13.64 -9.55 -6.99
N LEU A 257 13.42 -10.49 -6.08
CA LEU A 257 13.49 -10.28 -4.65
C LEU A 257 14.76 -10.95 -4.13
N GLN A 258 15.70 -10.17 -3.61
CA GLN A 258 16.98 -10.66 -3.12
C GLN A 258 17.14 -10.36 -1.63
N GLY A 259 17.31 -11.41 -0.83
CA GLY A 259 17.50 -11.29 0.62
C GLY A 259 16.30 -10.71 1.36
N VAL A 260 15.09 -10.85 0.81
CA VAL A 260 13.87 -10.30 1.40
C VAL A 260 13.44 -11.16 2.59
N GLY A 261 13.17 -10.55 3.74
CA GLY A 261 12.71 -11.28 4.94
C GLY A 261 11.35 -11.95 4.72
N SER A 262 10.37 -11.19 4.23
CA SER A 262 9.00 -11.66 3.98
C SER A 262 8.43 -11.07 2.69
N PHE A 263 7.94 -11.95 1.80
CA PHE A 263 7.15 -11.59 0.62
C PHE A 263 5.69 -12.05 0.80
N GLN A 264 4.75 -11.11 0.75
CA GLN A 264 3.33 -11.38 0.98
C GLN A 264 2.48 -10.88 -0.18
N MET A 265 1.51 -11.70 -0.60
CA MET A 265 0.54 -11.33 -1.61
C MET A 265 -0.85 -11.82 -1.24
N GLU A 266 -1.80 -10.90 -1.13
CA GLU A 266 -3.17 -11.19 -0.72
C GLU A 266 -4.19 -10.57 -1.68
N GLY A 267 -5.14 -11.37 -2.18
CA GLY A 267 -6.25 -10.87 -2.99
C GLY A 267 -5.85 -10.28 -4.35
N CYS A 268 -4.65 -10.59 -4.83
CA CYS A 268 -4.10 -10.00 -6.05
C CYS A 268 -4.52 -10.74 -7.32
N LYS A 269 -4.47 -10.05 -8.46
CA LYS A 269 -4.68 -10.63 -9.80
C LYS A 269 -3.42 -10.42 -10.64
N VAL A 270 -2.69 -11.49 -10.92
CA VAL A 270 -1.46 -11.49 -11.71
C VAL A 270 -1.73 -12.07 -13.11
N ARG A 271 -1.31 -11.37 -14.17
CA ARG A 271 -1.66 -11.75 -15.55
C ARG A 271 -0.52 -11.55 -16.54
N LYS A 272 -0.42 -12.42 -17.54
CA LYS A 272 0.37 -12.22 -18.78
C LYS A 272 1.88 -12.03 -18.55
N PHE A 273 2.46 -12.78 -17.61
CA PHE A 273 3.92 -12.80 -17.44
C PHE A 273 4.55 -13.89 -18.31
N ALA A 274 5.47 -13.50 -19.21
CA ALA A 274 6.14 -14.44 -20.12
C ALA A 274 7.53 -14.89 -19.65
N ASN A 275 8.08 -14.22 -18.64
CA ASN A 275 9.42 -14.47 -18.07
C ASN A 275 9.36 -14.61 -16.54
N SER A 276 8.46 -15.47 -16.06
CA SER A 276 8.08 -15.59 -14.65
C SER A 276 7.46 -14.32 -14.09
N PHE A 277 6.70 -14.48 -13.01
CA PHE A 277 6.20 -13.34 -12.24
C PHE A 277 7.26 -12.86 -11.25
N ALA A 278 7.85 -13.79 -10.49
CA ALA A 278 8.84 -13.44 -9.48
C ALA A 278 10.00 -14.46 -9.40
N HIS A 279 11.19 -13.91 -9.26
CA HIS A 279 12.43 -14.58 -8.94
C HIS A 279 12.77 -14.27 -7.48
N LEU A 280 12.89 -15.31 -6.65
CA LEU A 280 13.03 -15.22 -5.21
C LEU A 280 14.40 -15.75 -4.83
N GLU A 281 15.35 -14.87 -4.53
CA GLU A 281 16.70 -15.22 -4.07
C GLU A 281 16.81 -15.02 -2.56
N SER A 282 16.95 -16.13 -1.83
CA SER A 282 17.09 -16.16 -0.37
C SER A 282 16.00 -15.40 0.37
N VAL A 283 14.73 -15.64 0.00
CA VAL A 283 13.57 -14.98 0.62
C VAL A 283 13.10 -15.79 1.83
N GLY A 284 13.09 -15.19 3.02
CA GLY A 284 12.78 -15.92 4.26
C GLY A 284 11.41 -16.59 4.23
N ASN A 285 10.34 -15.79 4.13
CA ASN A 285 8.97 -16.27 4.13
C ASN A 285 8.20 -15.78 2.90
N VAL A 286 7.46 -16.68 2.26
CA VAL A 286 6.60 -16.38 1.11
C VAL A 286 5.17 -16.79 1.45
N LEU A 287 4.24 -15.85 1.40
CA LEU A 287 2.82 -16.08 1.65
C LEU A 287 2.00 -15.53 0.49
N VAL A 288 1.31 -16.41 -0.22
CA VAL A 288 0.43 -16.03 -1.35
C VAL A 288 -0.96 -16.61 -1.10
N VAL A 289 -1.91 -15.72 -0.84
CA VAL A 289 -3.25 -16.06 -0.34
C VAL A 289 -4.32 -15.44 -1.22
N SER A 290 -5.37 -16.22 -1.51
CA SER A 290 -6.59 -15.75 -2.20
C SER A 290 -6.30 -14.96 -3.49
N SER A 291 -5.22 -15.29 -4.17
CA SER A 291 -4.74 -14.57 -5.37
C SER A 291 -5.01 -15.38 -6.63
N ALA A 292 -5.10 -14.68 -7.76
CA ALA A 292 -5.36 -15.28 -9.07
C ALA A 292 -4.17 -15.08 -10.02
N PHE A 293 -3.77 -16.13 -10.72
CA PHE A 293 -2.71 -16.10 -11.74
C PHE A 293 -3.29 -16.59 -13.06
N ASN A 294 -3.17 -15.80 -14.12
CA ASN A 294 -3.64 -16.19 -15.46
C ASN A 294 -2.58 -15.93 -16.53
N GLU A 295 -2.28 -16.95 -17.34
CA GLU A 295 -1.34 -16.84 -18.47
C GLU A 295 0.04 -16.34 -18.01
N CYS A 296 0.54 -16.90 -16.91
CA CYS A 296 1.85 -16.59 -16.36
C CYS A 296 2.78 -17.80 -16.54
N GLY A 297 4.00 -17.57 -16.99
CA GLY A 297 4.97 -18.65 -17.17
C GLY A 297 6.33 -18.18 -17.61
N ARG A 298 7.17 -19.12 -18.01
CA ARG A 298 8.54 -18.89 -18.46
C ARG A 298 8.88 -19.75 -19.66
N THR A 299 9.60 -19.17 -20.62
CA THR A 299 10.23 -19.93 -21.71
C THR A 299 11.74 -19.72 -21.64
N GLU A 300 12.49 -20.81 -21.61
CA GLU A 300 13.95 -20.86 -21.61
C GLU A 300 14.45 -21.46 -22.92
N ASN A 301 15.60 -21.00 -23.41
CA ASN A 301 16.22 -21.50 -24.64
C ASN A 301 17.67 -21.97 -24.43
N GLU A 302 18.09 -22.14 -23.18
CA GLU A 302 19.40 -22.67 -22.81
C GLU A 302 19.35 -24.16 -22.42
N VAL A 303 20.43 -24.89 -22.71
CA VAL A 303 20.60 -26.31 -22.34
C VAL A 303 20.87 -26.40 -20.84
N THR A 304 19.81 -26.23 -20.04
CA THR A 304 19.82 -26.20 -18.58
C THR A 304 18.54 -26.83 -18.02
N THR A 305 18.51 -27.05 -16.71
CA THR A 305 17.27 -27.40 -16.00
C THR A 305 16.67 -26.11 -15.45
N VAL A 306 15.41 -25.81 -15.76
CA VAL A 306 14.68 -24.68 -15.19
C VAL A 306 13.53 -25.16 -14.33
N GLY A 307 13.34 -24.49 -13.18
CA GLY A 307 12.22 -24.69 -12.29
C GLY A 307 11.46 -23.38 -12.09
N GLY A 308 10.14 -23.47 -11.91
CA GLY A 308 9.31 -22.34 -11.50
C GLY A 308 8.88 -21.44 -12.65
N GLY A 309 7.77 -21.81 -13.30
CA GLY A 309 7.18 -21.01 -14.38
C GLY A 309 6.71 -19.64 -13.90
N VAL A 310 5.98 -19.57 -12.79
CA VAL A 310 5.50 -18.30 -12.20
C VAL A 310 6.45 -17.79 -11.11
N PHE A 311 6.82 -18.65 -10.17
CA PHE A 311 7.74 -18.37 -9.08
C PHE A 311 9.00 -19.23 -9.21
N CYS A 312 10.13 -18.60 -9.46
CA CYS A 312 11.43 -19.24 -9.49
C CYS A 312 12.17 -18.93 -8.19
N TYR A 313 12.53 -19.97 -7.42
CA TYR A 313 13.14 -19.80 -6.11
C TYR A 313 14.60 -20.26 -6.10
N GLU A 314 15.50 -19.47 -5.49
CA GLU A 314 16.91 -19.81 -5.28
C GLU A 314 17.40 -19.43 -3.88
N GLY A 315 18.41 -20.14 -3.35
CA GLY A 315 19.00 -19.87 -2.04
C GLY A 315 18.28 -20.49 -0.84
N LYS A 316 18.41 -19.85 0.33
CA LYS A 316 17.84 -20.34 1.61
C LYS A 316 16.48 -19.70 1.90
N GLY A 317 15.58 -20.44 2.52
CA GLY A 317 14.27 -19.93 2.93
C GLY A 317 13.67 -20.74 4.07
N GLU A 318 12.79 -20.11 4.83
CA GLU A 318 12.08 -20.73 5.94
C GLU A 318 10.80 -21.37 5.44
N SER A 319 9.91 -20.60 4.80
CA SER A 319 8.60 -21.11 4.41
C SER A 319 8.02 -20.52 3.13
N VAL A 320 7.31 -21.37 2.38
CA VAL A 320 6.46 -20.98 1.26
C VAL A 320 5.05 -21.49 1.49
N VAL A 321 4.06 -20.61 1.43
CA VAL A 321 2.64 -20.95 1.63
C VAL A 321 1.82 -20.43 0.46
N PHE A 322 1.11 -21.35 -0.20
CA PHE A 322 0.09 -21.06 -1.20
C PHE A 322 -1.26 -21.52 -0.67
N ASP A 323 -2.16 -20.58 -0.34
CA ASP A 323 -3.48 -20.86 0.22
C ASP A 323 -4.62 -20.21 -0.56
N GLY A 324 -5.59 -20.99 -1.01
CA GLY A 324 -6.83 -20.44 -1.57
C GLY A 324 -6.67 -19.74 -2.92
N ASN A 325 -5.61 -20.02 -3.67
CA ASN A 325 -5.34 -19.34 -4.94
C ASN A 325 -6.07 -19.96 -6.12
N TYR A 326 -6.32 -19.16 -7.16
CA TYR A 326 -6.84 -19.61 -8.44
C TYR A 326 -5.77 -19.47 -9.53
N ILE A 327 -5.26 -20.59 -10.03
CA ILE A 327 -4.16 -20.64 -11.00
C ILE A 327 -4.71 -21.16 -12.33
N GLN A 328 -4.51 -20.39 -13.39
CA GLN A 328 -5.02 -20.71 -14.72
C GLN A 328 -3.95 -20.54 -15.80
N ASN A 329 -3.82 -21.54 -16.67
CA ASN A 329 -2.98 -21.51 -17.87
C ASN A 329 -1.51 -21.11 -17.61
N VAL A 330 -0.94 -21.62 -16.52
CA VAL A 330 0.47 -21.36 -16.18
C VAL A 330 1.41 -22.31 -16.91
N TYR A 331 2.61 -21.88 -17.25
CA TYR A 331 3.51 -22.72 -18.03
C TYR A 331 4.98 -22.57 -17.65
N ILE A 332 5.74 -23.64 -17.90
CA ILE A 332 7.20 -23.58 -18.00
C ILE A 332 7.62 -24.36 -19.24
N ARG A 333 8.47 -23.75 -20.06
CA ARG A 333 8.98 -24.36 -21.28
C ARG A 333 10.49 -24.20 -21.32
N ASN A 334 11.23 -25.28 -21.56
CA ASN A 334 12.60 -25.21 -22.03
C ASN A 334 12.63 -25.79 -23.44
N ILE A 335 12.87 -24.94 -24.43
CA ILE A 335 12.85 -25.34 -25.85
C ILE A 335 14.24 -25.73 -26.36
N ALA A 336 15.28 -25.64 -25.53
CA ALA A 336 16.62 -26.05 -25.90
C ALA A 336 16.73 -27.58 -26.00
N LYS A 337 17.44 -28.08 -27.00
CA LYS A 337 17.75 -29.51 -27.11
C LYS A 337 18.55 -29.97 -25.89
N GLY A 338 18.03 -30.92 -25.13
CA GLY A 338 18.59 -31.38 -23.85
C GLY A 338 18.25 -30.52 -22.63
N GLY A 339 17.45 -29.46 -22.80
CA GLY A 339 16.97 -28.60 -21.73
C GLY A 339 15.73 -29.18 -21.03
N ASP A 340 15.70 -29.12 -19.70
CA ASP A 340 14.65 -29.70 -18.87
C ASP A 340 13.87 -28.61 -18.14
N ALA A 341 12.58 -28.85 -17.89
CA ALA A 341 11.67 -27.87 -17.29
C ALA A 341 10.67 -28.53 -16.33
N THR A 342 10.50 -27.96 -15.13
CA THR A 342 9.61 -28.49 -14.09
C THR A 342 8.97 -27.39 -13.24
N GLY A 343 7.85 -27.69 -12.58
CA GLY A 343 7.18 -26.76 -11.68
C GLY A 343 6.58 -25.56 -12.43
N ALA A 344 5.50 -25.78 -13.19
CA ALA A 344 4.85 -24.73 -13.99
C ALA A 344 4.39 -23.51 -13.17
N PHE A 345 4.10 -23.69 -11.88
CA PHE A 345 3.75 -22.61 -10.97
C PHE A 345 4.92 -22.23 -10.07
N PHE A 346 5.49 -23.17 -9.31
CA PHE A 346 6.62 -22.94 -8.41
C PHE A 346 7.71 -23.97 -8.64
N GLY A 347 8.97 -23.55 -8.56
CA GLY A 347 10.08 -24.46 -8.62
C GLY A 347 11.40 -23.82 -8.25
N LEU A 348 12.36 -24.68 -7.94
CA LEU A 348 13.71 -24.28 -7.59
C LEU A 348 14.55 -24.07 -8.85
N LYS A 349 15.37 -23.02 -8.87
CA LYS A 349 16.41 -22.81 -9.88
C LYS A 349 17.51 -23.86 -9.67
N SER A 350 17.86 -24.60 -10.72
CA SER A 350 18.71 -25.81 -10.72
C SER A 350 19.94 -25.81 -9.78
N ARG A 351 20.13 -26.93 -9.05
CA ARG A 351 21.35 -27.49 -8.43
C ARG A 351 22.40 -26.50 -7.86
N CYS A 352 21.99 -25.43 -7.19
CA CYS A 352 22.93 -24.65 -6.38
C CYS A 352 23.22 -25.39 -5.06
N ILE A 353 24.51 -25.63 -4.78
CA ILE A 353 24.95 -26.19 -3.49
C ILE A 353 24.54 -25.20 -2.39
N GLY A 354 23.74 -25.65 -1.41
CA GLY A 354 23.29 -24.82 -0.29
C GLY A 354 21.86 -24.29 -0.38
N MET A 355 21.05 -24.76 -1.35
CA MET A 355 19.60 -24.57 -1.34
C MET A 355 18.98 -25.29 -0.15
N CYS A 356 18.18 -24.58 0.63
CA CYS A 356 17.41 -25.17 1.72
C CYS A 356 16.16 -24.33 1.92
N LEU A 357 15.02 -24.84 1.46
CA LEU A 357 13.72 -24.34 1.88
C LEU A 357 13.18 -25.30 2.94
N GLU A 358 12.94 -24.82 4.14
CA GLU A 358 12.56 -25.71 5.25
C GLU A 358 11.14 -26.28 5.06
N LYS A 359 10.20 -25.46 4.59
CA LYS A 359 8.80 -25.87 4.46
C LYS A 359 8.11 -25.30 3.22
N ILE A 360 7.29 -26.13 2.58
CA ILE A 360 6.23 -25.69 1.65
C ILE A 360 4.86 -26.22 2.07
N GLU A 361 3.85 -25.36 2.00
CA GLU A 361 2.45 -25.67 2.25
C GLU A 361 1.57 -25.20 1.09
N VAL A 362 0.83 -26.14 0.51
CA VAL A 362 -0.02 -25.89 -0.65
C VAL A 362 -1.41 -26.36 -0.29
N LYS A 363 -2.34 -25.44 -0.08
CA LYS A 363 -3.70 -25.81 0.33
C LYS A 363 -4.82 -24.99 -0.29
N ASN A 364 -5.97 -25.62 -0.46
CA ASN A 364 -7.20 -24.98 -0.94
C ASN A 364 -7.07 -24.28 -2.31
N ASN A 365 -6.04 -24.59 -3.11
CA ASN A 365 -5.82 -23.97 -4.41
C ASN A 365 -6.61 -24.68 -5.50
N ILE A 366 -6.97 -23.93 -6.54
CA ILE A 366 -7.59 -24.45 -7.76
C ILE A 366 -6.64 -24.20 -8.92
N PHE A 367 -6.17 -25.29 -9.54
CA PHE A 367 -5.32 -25.27 -10.72
C PHE A 367 -6.12 -25.69 -11.94
N THR A 368 -6.11 -24.85 -12.98
CA THR A 368 -6.82 -25.10 -14.23
C THR A 368 -5.89 -24.90 -15.43
N GLY A 369 -5.76 -25.92 -16.27
CA GLY A 369 -4.77 -25.95 -17.34
C GLY A 369 -3.33 -26.01 -16.83
N GLY A 370 -2.40 -25.75 -17.74
CA GLY A 370 -0.98 -25.61 -17.46
C GLY A 370 -0.11 -26.61 -18.21
N GLU A 371 1.15 -26.22 -18.43
CA GLU A 371 2.09 -26.93 -19.31
C GLU A 371 3.50 -26.97 -18.71
N CYS A 372 4.12 -28.16 -18.74
CA CYS A 372 5.55 -28.35 -18.54
C CYS A 372 6.12 -28.93 -19.83
N ILE A 373 6.91 -28.16 -20.56
CA ILE A 373 7.50 -28.61 -21.83
C ILE A 373 9.01 -28.60 -21.71
N SER A 374 9.62 -29.78 -21.82
CA SER A 374 11.07 -29.93 -21.92
C SER A 374 11.49 -30.12 -23.36
N GLY A 375 12.75 -29.84 -23.66
CA GLY A 375 13.29 -29.92 -25.01
C GLY A 375 13.41 -31.36 -25.52
N GLU A 376 13.77 -31.47 -26.80
CA GLU A 376 14.09 -32.76 -27.41
C GLU A 376 15.35 -33.37 -26.77
N ASP A 377 15.50 -34.70 -26.82
CA ASP A 377 16.69 -35.44 -26.36
C ASP A 377 17.12 -35.18 -24.89
N VAL A 378 16.14 -34.93 -24.01
CA VAL A 378 16.39 -34.81 -22.56
C VAL A 378 16.67 -36.18 -21.96
N TRP A 379 17.87 -36.33 -21.41
CA TRP A 379 18.39 -37.59 -20.86
C TRP A 379 17.69 -38.02 -19.56
N TYR A 380 17.15 -37.05 -18.82
CA TYR A 380 16.43 -37.24 -17.57
C TYR A 380 15.28 -36.24 -17.51
N ARG A 381 14.03 -36.70 -17.63
CA ARG A 381 12.87 -35.81 -17.51
C ARG A 381 12.46 -35.71 -16.06
N VAL A 382 12.46 -34.51 -15.51
CA VAL A 382 11.81 -34.26 -14.23
C VAL A 382 10.29 -34.39 -14.40
N SER A 383 9.61 -34.90 -13.37
CA SER A 383 8.16 -35.10 -13.37
C SER A 383 7.42 -33.80 -13.69
N GLU A 384 6.54 -33.84 -14.70
CA GLU A 384 5.62 -32.74 -15.00
C GLU A 384 4.73 -32.46 -13.78
N CYS A 385 4.87 -31.27 -13.20
CA CYS A 385 4.18 -30.88 -11.97
C CYS A 385 3.97 -29.37 -11.90
N LEU A 386 3.00 -28.95 -11.09
CA LEU A 386 2.75 -27.53 -10.82
C LEU A 386 3.81 -26.96 -9.87
N ILE A 387 4.26 -27.76 -8.91
CA ILE A 387 5.19 -27.37 -7.85
C ILE A 387 6.31 -28.41 -7.81
N TYR A 388 7.53 -27.98 -8.10
CA TYR A 388 8.72 -28.83 -7.97
C TYR A 388 9.41 -28.63 -6.63
N SER A 389 9.55 -29.72 -5.85
CA SER A 389 9.99 -29.69 -4.46
C SER A 389 11.20 -30.58 -4.18
N GLN A 390 12.31 -30.37 -4.89
CA GLN A 390 13.59 -30.99 -4.54
C GLN A 390 14.19 -30.30 -3.31
N ASP A 391 14.87 -31.03 -2.42
CA ASP A 391 15.58 -30.45 -1.27
C ASP A 391 14.74 -29.60 -0.29
N ILE A 392 13.42 -29.82 -0.25
CA ILE A 392 12.51 -29.22 0.74
C ILE A 392 12.29 -30.19 1.90
N GLN A 393 12.55 -29.76 3.14
CA GLN A 393 12.49 -30.67 4.30
C GLN A 393 11.06 -31.11 4.64
N LYS A 394 10.09 -30.17 4.59
CA LYS A 394 8.69 -30.42 4.93
C LYS A 394 7.78 -29.97 3.79
N VAL A 395 7.05 -30.93 3.23
CA VAL A 395 6.11 -30.69 2.13
C VAL A 395 4.71 -31.08 2.60
N SER A 396 3.74 -30.18 2.45
CA SER A 396 2.34 -30.44 2.79
C SER A 396 1.39 -30.00 1.67
N GLU A 397 0.42 -30.86 1.37
CA GLU A 397 -0.59 -30.67 0.33
C GLU A 397 -1.96 -31.00 0.91
N LYS A 398 -2.95 -30.10 0.79
CA LYS A 398 -4.29 -30.31 1.33
C LYS A 398 -5.39 -29.62 0.52
N ASN A 399 -6.47 -30.34 0.20
CA ASN A 399 -7.69 -29.76 -0.40
C ASN A 399 -7.46 -28.97 -1.70
N ASN A 400 -6.44 -29.32 -2.49
CA ASN A 400 -6.23 -28.68 -3.79
C ASN A 400 -7.04 -29.39 -4.88
N THR A 401 -7.44 -28.64 -5.91
CA THR A 401 -8.12 -29.18 -7.10
C THR A 401 -7.26 -28.93 -8.32
N VAL A 402 -7.09 -29.94 -9.18
CA VAL A 402 -6.39 -29.82 -10.46
C VAL A 402 -7.27 -30.28 -11.61
N LYS A 403 -7.32 -29.50 -12.69
CA LYS A 403 -8.04 -29.81 -13.92
C LYS A 403 -7.18 -29.37 -15.12
N GLY A 404 -6.61 -30.29 -15.89
CA GLY A 404 -5.77 -29.93 -17.03
C GLY A 404 -4.80 -31.03 -17.45
N GLY A 405 -3.81 -30.65 -18.27
CA GLY A 405 -2.76 -31.57 -18.74
C GLY A 405 -1.80 -32.01 -17.63
N ILE A 406 -1.41 -31.09 -16.74
CA ILE A 406 -0.65 -31.43 -15.54
C ILE A 406 -1.61 -31.98 -14.49
N THR A 407 -1.37 -33.21 -14.02
CA THR A 407 -2.18 -33.87 -12.98
C THR A 407 -1.47 -33.95 -11.63
N THR A 408 -0.16 -33.76 -11.60
CA THR A 408 0.65 -33.75 -10.38
C THR A 408 0.77 -32.34 -9.83
N ILE A 409 0.32 -32.11 -8.60
CA ILE A 409 0.48 -30.81 -7.94
C ILE A 409 1.91 -30.68 -7.44
N ILE A 410 2.36 -31.54 -6.53
CA ILE A 410 3.74 -31.52 -6.02
C ILE A 410 4.55 -32.69 -6.59
N GLY A 411 5.54 -32.38 -7.42
CA GLY A 411 6.54 -33.33 -7.91
C GLY A 411 7.78 -33.33 -7.01
N LYS A 412 8.18 -34.51 -6.53
CA LYS A 412 9.45 -34.69 -5.82
C LYS A 412 10.54 -35.08 -6.81
N GLY A 413 11.67 -34.38 -6.74
CA GLY A 413 12.90 -34.67 -7.48
C GLY A 413 13.80 -35.66 -6.78
#